data_AF-A0A8H3X6L4-F1
#
_entry.id   AF-A0A8H3X6L4-F1
#
_cell.length_a   1.000
_cell.length_b   1.000
_cell.length_c   1.000
_cell.angle_alpha   90.00
_cell.angle_beta   90.00
_cell.angle_gamma   90.00
#
_symmetry.space_group_name_H-M   'P 1'
#
loop_
_entity.id
_entity.type
_entity.pdbx_description
1 polymer ?
#
loop_
_entity_poly.entity_id
_entity_poly.type
_entity_poly.pdbx_seq_one_letter_code
_entity_poly.pdbx_strand_id
1 'polypeptide(L)'
;MAGYKRNQDSFQASNLNDNGNNSIATNNSEAQPKKRRHLENNDKESICWKYFEPFKVPSENGTITKCTISGCTTRYIWCGSTSNLVGHLKKKHGITKSSTSSTTSTVNSINSEPEINLPLLKFIVSSGAPFSIVDNLKSAGFVNPIIELSTSNIIEDQINKAYNRLFPQLKLKAQQETSITVSIHETDARFSKSYIVITCNWLTKDFELHKILLLANEWYSDMEENNDFFGDTINALEKWELTNLKFYSDYGNFGWFDFDPFTDFEDNYHNLIPLCMNKYSYFNDLFNLIQRTLKLWARENVYTQEMFGIIKAIKNATDNLCDVIRFLTNDTVKREIQNMQIAFNYPTINCDVCIYHKIAFIKLMEKPFMQLVNNYDSYEVAIIREKGKCFKELKLDSLPFDIFPKLLQLFKPLENITCRCHNISTKEYTDLVDKIVMNADNMFKELQFSDNLEHKILKSFLTSFPLYIDLYAKKLALFLDPRSNPDKISTIIIKCALEKCKSYYLKNIFSDDLDKSIQAANKELKCYINRPQSSLDGDINPYEWWQGSKQMLPGLAALAREYLPTLTVDKEDPAKNMDKFIKIHNQDMAGRIAFLQYNMKYIDLYL
;
A
#
# COMPACT_ATOMS: atom_id res chain seq x y z
N MET A 1 -49.71 -7.74 26.18
CA MET A 1 -49.62 -9.05 26.89
C MET A 1 -48.89 -10.01 25.96
N ALA A 2 -47.61 -10.28 26.25
CA ALA A 2 -46.73 -11.35 25.74
C ALA A 2 -45.29 -10.83 25.86
N GLY A 3 -44.60 -11.23 26.94
CA GLY A 3 -43.19 -10.92 27.18
C GLY A 3 -42.32 -12.14 26.86
N TYR A 4 -41.22 -11.91 26.16
CA TYR A 4 -40.20 -12.92 25.88
C TYR A 4 -39.04 -12.79 26.87
N LYS A 5 -38.79 -13.87 27.63
CA LYS A 5 -37.63 -14.07 28.52
C LYS A 5 -36.44 -14.61 27.73
N ARG A 6 -35.25 -14.07 27.98
CA ARG A 6 -33.94 -14.68 27.63
C ARG A 6 -33.43 -15.48 28.84
N ASN A 7 -32.98 -16.71 28.60
CA ASN A 7 -32.18 -17.48 29.54
C ASN A 7 -30.69 -17.25 29.25
N GLN A 8 -29.94 -17.01 30.32
CA GLN A 8 -28.47 -17.05 30.38
C GLN A 8 -28.09 -18.38 31.03
N ASP A 9 -27.22 -19.16 30.38
CA ASP A 9 -26.56 -20.30 31.02
C ASP A 9 -25.09 -19.95 31.29
N SER A 10 -24.74 -20.06 32.58
CA SER A 10 -23.41 -19.89 33.15
C SER A 10 -22.71 -21.24 33.27
N PHE A 11 -21.49 -21.37 32.75
CA PHE A 11 -20.62 -22.52 33.01
C PHE A 11 -19.69 -22.24 34.18
N GLN A 12 -19.74 -23.14 35.18
CA GLN A 12 -18.90 -23.16 36.37
C GLN A 12 -17.53 -23.81 36.10
N ALA A 13 -16.50 -23.24 36.74
CA ALA A 13 -15.18 -23.82 36.89
C ALA A 13 -15.12 -24.73 38.13
N SER A 14 -14.40 -25.85 38.03
CA SER A 14 -14.02 -26.69 39.18
C SER A 14 -12.51 -26.87 39.23
N ASN A 15 -11.91 -26.38 40.32
CA ASN A 15 -10.57 -26.68 40.79
C ASN A 15 -10.47 -28.14 41.25
N LEU A 16 -9.29 -28.76 41.08
CA LEU A 16 -8.73 -29.73 42.03
C LEU A 16 -7.20 -29.72 41.93
N ASN A 17 -6.56 -29.28 43.02
CA ASN A 17 -5.17 -29.58 43.34
C ASN A 17 -5.06 -31.03 43.82
N ASP A 18 -3.98 -31.73 43.48
CA ASP A 18 -3.25 -32.47 44.51
C ASP A 18 -1.77 -32.67 44.18
N ASN A 19 -0.96 -32.58 45.23
CA ASN A 19 0.49 -32.62 45.26
C ASN A 19 1.04 -34.06 45.30
N GLY A 20 2.29 -34.26 44.87
CA GLY A 20 3.05 -35.43 45.30
C GLY A 20 4.34 -35.72 44.53
N ASN A 21 5.47 -35.22 45.07
CA ASN A 21 6.85 -35.55 44.70
C ASN A 21 7.13 -37.07 44.67
N ASN A 22 7.94 -37.55 43.71
CA ASN A 22 9.28 -38.07 44.03
C ASN A 22 10.10 -38.53 42.80
N SER A 23 11.40 -38.38 43.03
CA SER A 23 12.61 -38.58 42.23
C SER A 23 13.01 -40.03 41.89
N ILE A 24 13.84 -40.14 40.83
CA ILE A 24 14.96 -41.08 40.58
C ILE A 24 14.70 -42.43 39.87
N ALA A 25 15.63 -42.70 38.94
CA ALA A 25 16.16 -43.96 38.40
C ALA A 25 15.64 -44.46 37.04
N THR A 26 16.51 -44.25 36.05
CA THR A 26 16.84 -45.13 34.92
C THR A 26 16.51 -46.61 35.11
N ASN A 27 15.89 -47.22 34.09
CA ASN A 27 16.37 -48.48 33.54
C ASN A 27 15.81 -48.76 32.14
N ASN A 28 16.72 -49.30 31.32
CA ASN A 28 16.54 -49.78 29.96
C ASN A 28 15.43 -50.84 29.85
N SER A 29 14.64 -50.78 28.79
CA SER A 29 14.27 -52.00 28.06
C SER A 29 14.03 -51.68 26.58
N GLU A 30 14.80 -52.37 25.75
CA GLU A 30 14.72 -52.39 24.30
C GLU A 30 13.39 -52.98 23.85
N ALA A 31 12.67 -52.26 23.00
CA ALA A 31 11.65 -52.83 22.12
C ALA A 31 12.07 -52.56 20.67
N GLN A 32 12.68 -53.56 20.03
CA GLN A 32 13.01 -53.51 18.61
C GLN A 32 11.74 -53.56 17.73
N PRO A 33 11.56 -52.65 16.77
CA PRO A 33 10.64 -52.85 15.67
C PRO A 33 11.28 -53.70 14.56
N LYS A 34 10.52 -54.70 14.12
CA LYS A 34 10.80 -55.69 13.08
C LYS A 34 11.47 -55.11 11.81
N LYS A 35 12.69 -55.60 11.52
CA LYS A 35 13.34 -55.50 10.20
C LYS A 35 12.46 -56.18 9.13
N ARG A 36 11.85 -55.39 8.25
CA ARG A 36 11.39 -55.88 6.93
C ARG A 36 12.64 -56.06 6.05
N ARG A 37 13.01 -57.32 5.78
CA ARG A 37 13.93 -57.67 4.70
C ARG A 37 13.21 -57.38 3.38
N HIS A 38 13.64 -56.34 2.67
CA HIS A 38 13.25 -56.13 1.28
C HIS A 38 14.26 -56.89 0.43
N LEU A 39 13.77 -57.84 -0.38
CA LEU A 39 14.58 -58.53 -1.38
C LEU A 39 15.17 -57.52 -2.36
N GLU A 40 16.46 -57.65 -2.61
CA GLU A 40 17.22 -56.98 -3.66
C GLU A 40 16.74 -57.47 -5.03
N ASN A 41 16.09 -56.58 -5.78
CA ASN A 41 15.94 -56.70 -7.24
C ASN A 41 16.81 -55.60 -7.86
N ASN A 42 17.92 -56.02 -8.47
CA ASN A 42 19.06 -55.20 -8.89
C ASN A 42 18.89 -54.40 -10.20
N ASP A 43 17.67 -54.06 -10.63
CA ASP A 43 17.44 -53.37 -11.92
C ASP A 43 16.71 -52.01 -11.81
N LYS A 44 16.76 -51.34 -10.65
CA LYS A 44 16.15 -50.00 -10.47
C LYS A 44 17.14 -49.00 -9.90
N GLU A 45 18.25 -48.75 -10.59
CA GLU A 45 19.02 -47.55 -10.32
C GLU A 45 18.14 -46.31 -10.57
N SER A 46 18.04 -45.46 -9.55
CA SER A 46 17.33 -44.18 -9.62
C SER A 46 17.87 -43.35 -10.80
N ILE A 47 16.96 -42.74 -11.58
CA ILE A 47 17.29 -41.91 -12.77
C ILE A 47 18.38 -40.86 -12.51
N CYS A 48 18.51 -40.38 -11.27
CA CYS A 48 19.54 -39.43 -10.90
C CYS A 48 20.96 -39.92 -11.15
N TRP A 49 21.23 -41.22 -11.11
CA TRP A 49 22.58 -41.76 -11.30
C TRP A 49 23.09 -41.65 -12.74
N LYS A 50 22.22 -41.36 -13.71
CA LYS A 50 22.63 -40.97 -15.07
C LYS A 50 23.25 -39.57 -15.14
N TYR A 51 23.02 -38.73 -14.14
CA TYR A 51 23.36 -37.31 -14.13
C TYR A 51 24.20 -36.88 -12.92
N PHE A 52 24.58 -37.84 -12.08
CA PHE A 52 25.37 -37.60 -10.89
C PHE A 52 26.48 -38.65 -10.78
N GLU A 53 27.70 -38.18 -10.59
CA GLU A 53 28.86 -39.03 -10.37
C GLU A 53 29.40 -38.87 -8.94
N PRO A 54 29.92 -39.95 -8.33
CA PRO A 54 30.63 -39.87 -7.04
C PRO A 54 31.84 -38.93 -7.16
N PHE A 55 31.95 -37.98 -6.24
CA PHE A 55 33.08 -37.08 -6.14
C PHE A 55 34.16 -37.71 -5.25
N LYS A 56 35.40 -37.82 -5.75
CA LYS A 56 36.50 -38.68 -5.27
C LYS A 56 37.06 -38.41 -3.85
N VAL A 57 36.34 -37.73 -2.97
CA VAL A 57 36.76 -37.53 -1.58
C VAL A 57 35.67 -38.06 -0.66
N PRO A 58 35.87 -39.22 0.00
CA PRO A 58 34.99 -39.66 1.06
C PRO A 58 34.96 -38.61 2.17
N SER A 59 33.78 -38.19 2.59
CA SER A 59 33.60 -37.39 3.80
C SER A 59 33.08 -38.29 4.92
N GLU A 60 33.41 -38.01 6.17
CA GLU A 60 32.91 -38.74 7.34
C GLU A 60 31.37 -38.77 7.43
N ASN A 61 30.68 -37.89 6.68
CA ASN A 61 29.23 -37.73 6.68
C ASN A 61 28.52 -38.30 5.43
N GLY A 62 29.22 -39.06 4.58
CA GLY A 62 28.64 -39.71 3.39
C GLY A 62 29.36 -39.39 2.07
N THR A 63 28.88 -40.00 0.99
CA THR A 63 29.47 -39.85 -0.36
C THR A 63 29.02 -38.54 -0.98
N ILE A 64 29.97 -37.67 -1.33
CA ILE A 64 29.66 -36.46 -2.09
C ILE A 64 29.40 -36.85 -3.54
N THR A 65 28.31 -36.37 -4.13
CA THR A 65 27.94 -36.58 -5.54
C THR A 65 27.90 -35.23 -6.26
N LYS A 66 28.34 -35.21 -7.51
CA LYS A 66 28.39 -33.99 -8.34
C LYS A 66 27.51 -34.17 -9.57
N CYS A 67 26.72 -33.14 -9.90
CA CYS A 67 25.95 -33.13 -11.14
C CYS A 67 26.88 -33.07 -12.37
N THR A 68 26.62 -33.89 -13.38
CA THR A 68 27.43 -33.99 -14.60
C THR A 68 26.90 -33.16 -15.77
N ILE A 69 25.76 -32.48 -15.60
CA ILE A 69 25.18 -31.62 -16.64
C ILE A 69 26.06 -30.39 -16.87
N SER A 70 26.42 -30.13 -18.13
CA SER A 70 27.31 -29.02 -18.52
C SER A 70 26.82 -27.68 -17.94
N GLY A 71 27.73 -26.94 -17.30
CA GLY A 71 27.43 -25.67 -16.63
C GLY A 71 26.90 -25.80 -15.20
N CYS A 72 26.62 -27.01 -14.70
CA CYS A 72 26.18 -27.22 -13.32
C CYS A 72 27.36 -27.55 -12.39
N THR A 73 27.54 -26.76 -11.34
CA THR A 73 28.61 -26.96 -10.33
C THR A 73 28.10 -27.51 -8.99
N THR A 74 26.80 -27.80 -8.88
CA THR A 74 26.15 -28.21 -7.63
C THR A 74 26.63 -29.59 -7.15
N ARG A 75 26.81 -29.72 -5.83
CA ARG A 75 27.23 -30.95 -5.14
C ARG A 75 26.25 -31.27 -4.01
N TYR A 76 26.03 -32.55 -3.75
CA TYR A 76 25.19 -33.03 -2.65
C TYR A 76 25.90 -34.11 -1.84
N ILE A 77 25.73 -34.10 -0.52
CA ILE A 77 26.09 -35.23 0.34
C ILE A 77 24.96 -36.25 0.23
N TRP A 78 25.27 -37.46 -0.22
CA TRP A 78 24.30 -38.53 -0.34
C TRP A 78 24.36 -39.46 0.88
N CYS A 79 23.27 -39.44 1.66
CA CYS A 79 23.08 -40.28 2.85
C CYS A 79 22.08 -41.42 2.61
N GLY A 80 22.05 -42.00 1.40
CA GLY A 80 21.19 -43.13 1.05
C GLY A 80 19.82 -42.80 0.43
N SER A 81 19.43 -41.52 0.33
CA SER A 81 18.19 -41.09 -0.35
C SER A 81 18.50 -40.22 -1.58
N THR A 82 17.82 -40.46 -2.69
CA THR A 82 18.02 -39.73 -3.96
C THR A 82 17.11 -38.52 -4.13
N SER A 83 16.28 -38.20 -3.12
CA SER A 83 15.25 -37.14 -3.21
C SER A 83 15.83 -35.76 -3.53
N ASN A 84 16.97 -35.41 -2.92
CA ASN A 84 17.64 -34.13 -3.17
C ASN A 84 18.23 -34.05 -4.59
N LEU A 85 18.76 -35.17 -5.10
CA LEU A 85 19.32 -35.27 -6.45
C LEU A 85 18.22 -35.14 -7.50
N VAL A 86 17.10 -35.83 -7.32
CA VAL A 86 15.93 -35.75 -8.22
C VAL A 86 15.30 -34.35 -8.16
N GLY A 87 15.19 -33.76 -6.97
CA GLY A 87 14.71 -32.39 -6.79
C GLY A 87 15.57 -31.37 -7.52
N HIS A 88 16.89 -31.54 -7.48
CA HIS A 88 17.83 -30.73 -8.25
C HIS A 88 17.61 -30.85 -9.76
N LEU A 89 17.54 -32.08 -10.29
CA LEU A 89 17.29 -32.33 -11.73
C LEU A 89 15.99 -31.69 -12.21
N LYS A 90 14.92 -31.80 -11.42
CA LYS A 90 13.63 -31.17 -11.75
C LYS A 90 13.73 -29.64 -11.75
N LYS A 91 14.31 -29.04 -10.70
CA LYS A 91 14.29 -27.58 -10.50
C LYS A 91 15.32 -26.83 -11.36
N LYS A 92 16.49 -27.41 -11.59
CA LYS A 92 17.60 -26.74 -12.30
C LYS A 92 17.75 -27.19 -13.75
N HIS A 93 17.28 -28.39 -14.09
CA HIS A 93 17.50 -28.97 -15.41
C HIS A 93 16.20 -29.41 -16.11
N GLY A 94 15.03 -29.29 -15.46
CA GLY A 94 13.75 -29.69 -16.04
C GLY A 94 13.59 -31.20 -16.28
N ILE A 95 14.50 -32.03 -15.79
CA ILE A 95 14.49 -33.49 -16.05
C ILE A 95 13.51 -34.16 -15.08
N THR A 96 12.50 -34.82 -15.61
CA THR A 96 11.47 -35.55 -14.84
C THR A 96 11.42 -37.02 -15.24
N LYS A 97 10.84 -37.89 -14.39
CA LYS A 97 10.81 -39.35 -14.60
C LYS A 97 10.10 -39.78 -15.90
N SER A 98 9.25 -38.91 -16.46
CA SER A 98 8.51 -39.10 -17.72
C SER A 98 9.34 -38.79 -18.98
N SER A 99 10.51 -38.17 -18.86
CA SER A 99 11.31 -37.73 -20.02
C SER A 99 12.07 -38.84 -20.76
N THR A 100 12.06 -40.08 -20.26
CA THR A 100 12.92 -41.18 -20.75
C THR A 100 12.20 -42.33 -21.48
N SER A 101 10.89 -42.24 -21.74
CA SER A 101 10.15 -43.27 -22.49
C SER A 101 9.78 -42.77 -23.89
N SER A 102 10.75 -42.73 -24.81
CA SER A 102 10.47 -42.61 -26.25
C SER A 102 11.64 -43.17 -27.06
N THR A 103 11.51 -44.43 -27.48
CA THR A 103 12.31 -44.99 -28.56
C THR A 103 11.37 -45.57 -29.62
N THR A 104 11.61 -45.14 -30.86
CA THR A 104 11.16 -45.69 -32.15
C THR A 104 9.66 -45.73 -32.45
N SER A 105 9.16 -44.65 -33.06
CA SER A 105 8.27 -44.72 -34.24
C SER A 105 8.37 -43.42 -35.02
N THR A 106 8.71 -43.55 -36.30
CA THR A 106 8.93 -42.48 -37.27
C THR A 106 7.59 -41.80 -37.59
N VAL A 107 7.27 -40.75 -36.86
CA VAL A 107 6.29 -39.73 -37.29
C VAL A 107 7.02 -38.41 -37.20
N ASN A 108 7.00 -37.65 -38.28
CA ASN A 108 7.52 -36.29 -38.35
C ASN A 108 6.83 -35.44 -37.26
N SER A 109 7.42 -35.41 -36.06
CA SER A 109 6.98 -34.57 -34.96
C SER A 109 7.47 -33.17 -35.24
N ILE A 110 6.55 -32.35 -35.73
CA ILE A 110 6.63 -30.91 -35.66
C ILE A 110 6.76 -30.58 -34.16
N ASN A 111 8.00 -30.46 -33.67
CA ASN A 111 8.32 -29.98 -32.32
C ASN A 111 8.06 -28.46 -32.20
N SER A 112 7.05 -27.94 -32.88
CA SER A 112 6.53 -26.62 -32.55
C SER A 112 5.80 -26.78 -31.24
N GLU A 113 6.28 -26.12 -30.19
CA GLU A 113 5.47 -25.91 -29.00
C GLU A 113 4.06 -25.46 -29.43
N PRO A 114 2.99 -26.07 -28.88
CA PRO A 114 1.65 -25.72 -29.30
C PRO A 114 1.42 -24.23 -29.06
N GLU A 115 1.17 -23.52 -30.16
CA GLU A 115 0.89 -22.10 -30.18
C GLU A 115 -0.32 -21.81 -29.28
N ILE A 116 -0.32 -20.66 -28.59
CA ILE A 116 -1.38 -20.29 -27.64
C ILE A 116 -2.70 -20.20 -28.41
N ASN A 117 -3.69 -21.01 -28.02
CA ASN A 117 -5.00 -20.96 -28.65
C ASN A 117 -5.81 -19.78 -28.11
N LEU A 118 -5.62 -18.60 -28.71
CA LEU A 118 -6.26 -17.36 -28.26
C LEU A 118 -7.79 -17.44 -28.20
N PRO A 119 -8.53 -18.00 -29.18
CA PRO A 119 -9.98 -18.05 -29.09
C PRO A 119 -10.47 -18.86 -27.88
N LEU A 120 -9.85 -20.02 -27.62
CA LEU A 120 -10.20 -20.86 -26.48
C LEU A 120 -9.85 -20.18 -25.16
N LEU A 121 -8.66 -19.58 -25.07
CA LEU A 121 -8.24 -18.83 -23.90
C LEU A 121 -9.19 -17.65 -23.63
N LYS A 122 -9.53 -16.87 -24.66
CA LYS A 122 -10.47 -15.75 -24.59
C LYS A 122 -11.83 -16.21 -24.04
N PHE A 123 -12.33 -17.35 -24.50
CA PHE A 123 -13.57 -17.94 -24.01
C PHE A 123 -13.52 -18.31 -22.52
N ILE A 124 -12.50 -19.05 -22.10
CA ILE A 124 -12.37 -19.55 -20.72
C ILE A 124 -12.21 -18.39 -19.74
N VAL A 125 -11.29 -17.49 -20.05
CA VAL A 125 -10.95 -16.33 -19.23
C VAL A 125 -12.16 -15.37 -19.10
N SER A 126 -12.91 -15.13 -20.17
CA SER A 126 -14.05 -14.20 -20.13
C SER A 126 -15.30 -14.79 -19.46
N SER A 127 -15.56 -16.09 -19.64
CA SER A 127 -16.77 -16.76 -19.12
C SER A 127 -16.67 -17.18 -17.65
N GLY A 128 -15.45 -17.22 -17.12
CA GLY A 128 -15.19 -17.80 -15.81
C GLY A 128 -15.51 -19.29 -15.72
N ALA A 129 -15.52 -20.00 -16.85
CA ALA A 129 -15.88 -21.41 -16.89
C ALA A 129 -14.76 -22.31 -16.34
N PRO A 130 -15.09 -23.45 -15.68
CA PRO A 130 -14.09 -24.42 -15.28
C PRO A 130 -13.42 -25.05 -16.49
N PHE A 131 -12.16 -25.49 -16.35
CA PHE A 131 -11.43 -26.13 -17.45
C PHE A 131 -12.14 -27.39 -17.99
N SER A 132 -12.90 -28.08 -17.13
CA SER A 132 -13.75 -29.22 -17.50
C SER A 132 -14.87 -28.88 -18.49
N ILE A 133 -15.17 -27.59 -18.73
CA ILE A 133 -16.14 -27.20 -19.76
C ILE A 133 -15.72 -27.69 -21.14
N VAL A 134 -14.42 -27.77 -21.42
CA VAL A 134 -13.92 -28.25 -22.70
C VAL A 134 -14.19 -29.74 -22.86
N ASP A 135 -14.03 -30.53 -21.80
CA ASP A 135 -14.37 -31.95 -21.79
C ASP A 135 -15.90 -32.17 -21.95
N ASN A 136 -16.71 -31.29 -21.37
CA ASN A 136 -18.16 -31.31 -21.55
C ASN A 136 -18.58 -30.91 -22.97
N LEU A 137 -17.94 -29.89 -23.57
CA LEU A 137 -18.21 -29.45 -24.94
C LEU A 137 -17.86 -30.55 -25.95
N LYS A 138 -16.75 -31.27 -25.74
CA LYS A 138 -16.43 -32.48 -26.52
C LYS A 138 -17.52 -33.53 -26.39
N SER A 139 -17.91 -33.83 -25.16
CA SER A 139 -18.92 -34.86 -24.87
C SER A 139 -20.30 -34.51 -25.45
N ALA A 140 -20.61 -33.21 -25.59
CA ALA A 140 -21.82 -32.70 -26.22
C ALA A 140 -21.75 -32.62 -27.75
N GLY A 141 -20.65 -33.07 -28.37
CA GLY A 141 -20.49 -33.10 -29.83
C GLY A 141 -20.18 -31.75 -30.46
N PHE A 142 -19.67 -30.76 -29.71
CA PHE A 142 -19.13 -29.53 -30.31
C PHE A 142 -17.79 -29.82 -31.00
N VAL A 143 -17.86 -30.10 -32.30
CA VAL A 143 -16.73 -30.44 -33.16
C VAL A 143 -16.01 -29.16 -33.63
N ASN A 144 -15.31 -28.49 -32.71
CA ASN A 144 -14.28 -27.55 -33.11
C ASN A 144 -12.93 -28.28 -32.96
N PRO A 145 -12.09 -28.40 -34.01
CA PRO A 145 -10.79 -29.08 -33.93
C PRO A 145 -9.90 -28.57 -32.77
N ILE A 146 -10.07 -27.29 -32.44
CA ILE A 146 -9.42 -26.62 -31.30
C ILE A 146 -9.87 -27.20 -29.95
N ILE A 147 -11.17 -27.48 -29.81
CA ILE A 147 -11.76 -28.02 -28.60
C ILE A 147 -11.36 -29.50 -28.48
N GLU A 148 -11.41 -30.28 -29.57
CA GLU A 148 -11.10 -31.73 -29.58
C GLU A 148 -9.71 -32.07 -29.01
N LEU A 149 -8.70 -31.24 -29.25
CA LEU A 149 -7.33 -31.46 -28.79
C LEU A 149 -7.05 -30.92 -27.38
N SER A 150 -7.92 -30.07 -26.84
CA SER A 150 -7.66 -29.37 -25.58
C SER A 150 -8.15 -30.18 -24.38
N THR A 151 -7.28 -30.44 -23.40
CA THR A 151 -7.65 -31.03 -22.09
C THR A 151 -7.53 -29.98 -21.00
N SER A 152 -8.09 -30.24 -19.81
CA SER A 152 -7.93 -29.34 -18.66
C SER A 152 -6.46 -28.98 -18.36
N ASN A 153 -5.54 -29.94 -18.48
CA ASN A 153 -4.09 -29.70 -18.30
C ASN A 153 -3.48 -28.85 -19.43
N ILE A 154 -3.94 -29.02 -20.67
CA ILE A 154 -3.48 -28.21 -21.81
C ILE A 154 -3.95 -26.76 -21.66
N ILE A 155 -5.17 -26.56 -21.19
CA ILE A 155 -5.72 -25.22 -20.91
C ILE A 155 -4.91 -24.54 -19.81
N GLU A 156 -4.62 -25.26 -18.73
CA GLU A 156 -3.78 -24.76 -17.64
C GLU A 156 -2.39 -24.35 -18.14
N ASP A 157 -1.75 -25.20 -18.97
CA ASP A 157 -0.46 -24.88 -19.60
C ASP A 157 -0.57 -23.66 -20.53
N GLN A 158 -1.66 -23.52 -21.29
CA GLN A 158 -1.90 -22.35 -22.13
C GLN A 158 -2.10 -21.06 -21.32
N ILE A 159 -2.82 -21.11 -20.20
CA ILE A 159 -2.95 -19.98 -19.27
C ILE A 159 -1.59 -19.60 -18.70
N ASN A 160 -0.81 -20.58 -18.26
CA ASN A 160 0.54 -20.35 -17.75
C ASN A 160 1.45 -19.72 -18.80
N LYS A 161 1.44 -20.22 -20.04
CA LYS A 161 2.19 -19.66 -21.16
C LYS A 161 1.76 -18.24 -21.50
N ALA A 162 0.45 -17.99 -21.59
CA ALA A 162 -0.09 -16.66 -21.87
C ALA A 162 0.29 -15.66 -20.77
N TYR A 163 0.17 -16.05 -19.49
CA TYR A 163 0.60 -15.25 -18.36
C TYR A 163 2.11 -14.95 -18.42
N ASN A 164 2.94 -15.99 -18.58
CA ASN A 164 4.40 -15.85 -18.62
C ASN A 164 4.90 -15.02 -19.82
N ARG A 165 4.12 -14.96 -20.91
CA ARG A 165 4.40 -14.09 -22.05
C ARG A 165 3.97 -12.64 -21.81
N LEU A 166 2.75 -12.43 -21.32
CA LEU A 166 2.16 -11.10 -21.18
C LEU A 166 2.72 -10.32 -19.99
N PHE A 167 2.99 -11.00 -18.87
CA PHE A 167 3.45 -10.35 -17.63
C PHE A 167 4.78 -9.57 -17.82
N PRO A 168 5.87 -10.15 -18.37
CA PRO A 168 7.11 -9.40 -18.57
C PRO A 168 6.98 -8.21 -19.51
N GLN A 169 6.09 -8.30 -20.52
CA GLN A 169 5.87 -7.22 -21.48
C GLN A 169 5.17 -6.02 -20.85
N LEU A 170 4.10 -6.28 -20.08
CA LEU A 170 3.40 -5.22 -19.35
C LEU A 170 4.27 -4.63 -18.25
N LYS A 171 5.05 -5.47 -17.56
CA LYS A 171 6.02 -5.02 -16.56
C LYS A 171 7.01 -4.04 -17.16
N LEU A 172 7.65 -4.40 -18.28
CA LEU A 172 8.60 -3.54 -18.97
C LEU A 172 7.96 -2.20 -19.39
N LYS A 173 6.73 -2.21 -19.89
CA LYS A 173 6.03 -0.97 -20.26
C LYS A 173 5.73 -0.09 -19.05
N ALA A 174 5.21 -0.65 -17.96
CA ALA A 174 4.94 0.11 -16.75
C ALA A 174 6.23 0.73 -16.17
N GLN A 175 7.36 0.02 -16.24
CA GLN A 175 8.67 0.50 -15.78
C GLN A 175 9.25 1.65 -16.62
N GLN A 176 8.89 1.73 -17.90
CA GLN A 176 9.37 2.79 -18.81
C GLN A 176 8.69 4.14 -18.58
N GLU A 177 7.57 4.14 -17.86
CA GLU A 177 6.79 5.33 -17.64
C GLU A 177 7.29 6.11 -16.43
N THR A 178 7.27 7.44 -16.53
CA THR A 178 7.80 8.32 -15.48
C THR A 178 6.83 8.52 -14.33
N SER A 179 5.55 8.19 -14.54
CA SER A 179 4.50 8.32 -13.55
C SER A 179 3.42 7.29 -13.82
N ILE A 180 2.99 6.62 -12.75
CA ILE A 180 1.90 5.67 -12.75
C ILE A 180 0.98 6.00 -11.58
N THR A 181 -0.27 5.61 -11.68
CA THR A 181 -1.25 5.68 -10.60
C THR A 181 -1.61 4.26 -10.22
N VAL A 182 -1.54 3.93 -8.93
CA VAL A 182 -1.84 2.57 -8.47
C VAL A 182 -3.10 2.64 -7.65
N SER A 183 -4.21 2.15 -8.17
CA SER A 183 -5.47 2.17 -7.42
C SER A 183 -5.63 0.87 -6.65
N ILE A 184 -6.03 0.97 -5.38
CA ILE A 184 -6.27 -0.20 -4.54
C ILE A 184 -7.74 -0.21 -4.13
N HIS A 185 -8.43 -1.26 -4.54
CA HIS A 185 -9.85 -1.42 -4.31
C HIS A 185 -10.08 -2.65 -3.42
N GLU A 186 -10.83 -2.45 -2.34
CA GLU A 186 -11.57 -3.54 -1.72
C GLU A 186 -12.86 -3.73 -2.48
N THR A 187 -13.16 -4.97 -2.82
CA THR A 187 -14.42 -5.35 -3.43
C THR A 187 -15.01 -6.50 -2.64
N ASP A 188 -16.22 -6.24 -2.13
CA ASP A 188 -16.98 -7.21 -1.37
C ASP A 188 -17.59 -8.21 -2.34
N ALA A 189 -17.16 -9.46 -2.21
CA ALA A 189 -17.89 -10.56 -2.81
C ALA A 189 -19.15 -10.87 -2.00
N ARG A 190 -20.11 -11.51 -2.68
CA ARG A 190 -21.23 -12.13 -1.97
C ARG A 190 -20.64 -13.18 -1.03
N PHE A 191 -21.13 -13.25 0.21
CA PHE A 191 -20.74 -14.25 1.23
C PHE A 191 -19.42 -14.01 1.97
N SER A 192 -19.24 -12.82 2.58
CA SER A 192 -18.22 -12.52 3.61
C SER A 192 -16.76 -12.71 3.19
N LYS A 193 -16.47 -12.57 1.89
CA LYS A 193 -15.11 -12.52 1.38
C LYS A 193 -14.86 -11.15 0.80
N SER A 194 -13.80 -10.49 1.24
CA SER A 194 -13.30 -9.29 0.60
C SER A 194 -12.22 -9.70 -0.39
N TYR A 195 -12.03 -8.90 -1.43
CA TYR A 195 -10.87 -9.02 -2.31
C TYR A 195 -10.10 -7.72 -2.33
N ILE A 196 -8.78 -7.83 -2.22
CA ILE A 196 -7.89 -6.74 -2.55
C ILE A 196 -7.57 -6.80 -4.04
N VAL A 197 -7.84 -5.70 -4.73
CA VAL A 197 -7.53 -5.51 -6.13
C VAL A 197 -6.58 -4.34 -6.24
N ILE A 198 -5.42 -4.57 -6.84
CA ILE A 198 -4.43 -3.55 -7.12
C ILE A 198 -4.33 -3.38 -8.63
N THR A 199 -4.68 -2.21 -9.13
CA THR A 199 -4.52 -1.83 -10.53
C THR A 199 -3.45 -0.77 -10.69
N CYS A 200 -2.83 -0.71 -11.87
CA CYS A 200 -1.86 0.31 -12.24
C CYS A 200 -2.27 0.95 -13.55
N ASN A 201 -2.28 2.28 -13.58
CA ASN A 201 -2.81 3.09 -14.66
C ASN A 201 -1.80 4.17 -15.04
N TRP A 202 -1.61 4.43 -16.33
CA TRP A 202 -0.75 5.51 -16.80
C TRP A 202 -1.19 6.02 -18.17
N LEU A 203 -0.69 7.21 -18.53
CA LEU A 203 -0.86 7.77 -19.86
C LEU A 203 0.47 7.75 -20.62
N THR A 204 0.47 7.14 -21.80
CA THR A 204 1.62 7.19 -22.71
C THR A 204 1.88 8.64 -23.15
N LYS A 205 3.00 8.87 -23.85
CA LYS A 205 3.32 10.16 -24.47
C LYS A 205 2.25 10.65 -25.48
N ASP A 206 1.41 9.73 -25.93
CA ASP A 206 0.30 9.99 -26.84
C ASP A 206 -1.07 10.02 -26.15
N PHE A 207 -1.07 10.13 -24.82
CA PHE A 207 -2.28 10.16 -23.99
C PHE A 207 -3.16 8.90 -24.17
N GLU A 208 -2.56 7.77 -24.52
CA GLU A 208 -3.27 6.50 -24.49
C GLU A 208 -3.29 5.97 -23.04
N LEU A 209 -4.49 5.86 -22.47
CA LEU A 209 -4.66 5.32 -21.13
C LEU A 209 -4.40 3.82 -21.13
N HIS A 210 -3.35 3.43 -20.43
CA HIS A 210 -3.06 2.05 -20.11
C HIS A 210 -3.47 1.76 -18.69
N LYS A 211 -4.06 0.58 -18.50
CA LYS A 211 -4.68 0.18 -17.25
C LYS A 211 -4.51 -1.32 -17.10
N ILE A 212 -3.75 -1.74 -16.11
CA ILE A 212 -3.40 -3.15 -15.88
C ILE A 212 -3.75 -3.61 -14.47
N LEU A 213 -4.04 -4.90 -14.33
CA LEU A 213 -4.21 -5.55 -13.03
C LEU A 213 -2.84 -6.02 -12.53
N LEU A 214 -2.43 -5.55 -11.35
CA LEU A 214 -1.19 -5.96 -10.68
C LEU A 214 -1.42 -7.18 -9.79
N LEU A 215 -2.49 -7.15 -9.01
CA LEU A 215 -2.86 -8.16 -8.03
C LEU A 215 -4.39 -8.22 -7.88
N ALA A 216 -4.92 -9.43 -7.74
CA ALA A 216 -6.26 -9.67 -7.22
C ALA A 216 -6.15 -10.86 -6.26
N ASN A 217 -6.36 -10.62 -4.97
CA ASN A 217 -6.21 -11.62 -3.92
C ASN A 217 -7.41 -11.61 -2.98
N GLU A 218 -7.73 -12.78 -2.44
CA GLU A 218 -8.71 -12.90 -1.36
C GLU A 218 -8.17 -12.22 -0.10
N TRP A 219 -9.00 -11.41 0.53
CA TRP A 219 -8.73 -10.63 1.72
C TRP A 219 -9.63 -11.14 2.86
N TYR A 220 -9.01 -11.52 3.97
CA TYR A 220 -9.72 -11.98 5.17
C TYR A 220 -9.69 -10.87 6.22
N SER A 221 -10.83 -10.22 6.47
CA SER A 221 -10.97 -9.17 7.48
C SER A 221 -10.79 -9.68 8.92
N ASP A 222 -11.05 -10.97 9.16
CA ASP A 222 -11.30 -11.51 10.51
C ASP A 222 -10.09 -12.23 11.14
N MET A 223 -8.94 -12.28 10.46
CA MET A 223 -7.75 -12.97 10.99
C MET A 223 -6.73 -11.95 11.51
N GLU A 224 -6.51 -11.96 12.83
CA GLU A 224 -5.50 -11.18 13.56
C GLU A 224 -4.04 -11.51 13.14
N GLU A 225 -3.82 -12.50 12.27
CA GLU A 225 -2.49 -12.95 11.87
C GLU A 225 -2.17 -12.61 10.39
N ASN A 226 -1.32 -11.59 10.22
CA ASN A 226 -0.39 -11.39 9.09
C ASN A 226 -0.90 -11.10 7.67
N ASN A 227 -2.20 -10.98 7.40
CA ASN A 227 -2.64 -10.40 6.13
C ASN A 227 -2.55 -8.88 6.21
N ASP A 228 -1.32 -8.36 6.04
CA ASP A 228 -1.05 -6.94 5.98
C ASP A 228 -1.36 -6.41 4.58
N PHE A 229 -2.26 -5.44 4.52
CA PHE A 229 -2.78 -4.82 3.30
C PHE A 229 -1.64 -4.15 2.55
N PHE A 230 -0.78 -3.54 3.35
CA PHE A 230 0.42 -2.90 2.95
C PHE A 230 1.42 -3.95 2.45
N GLY A 231 1.60 -5.06 3.16
CA GLY A 231 2.37 -6.22 2.71
C GLY A 231 1.98 -6.72 1.31
N ASP A 232 0.69 -6.96 1.05
CA ASP A 232 0.22 -7.38 -0.28
C ASP A 232 0.47 -6.32 -1.36
N THR A 233 0.32 -5.06 -1.00
CA THR A 233 0.63 -3.94 -1.90
C THR A 233 2.11 -3.85 -2.22
N ILE A 234 2.97 -3.94 -1.22
CA ILE A 234 4.44 -3.99 -1.36
C ILE A 234 4.82 -5.17 -2.25
N ASN A 235 4.33 -6.36 -1.94
CA ASN A 235 4.63 -7.58 -2.69
C ASN A 235 4.24 -7.45 -4.16
N ALA A 236 3.09 -6.82 -4.45
CA ALA A 236 2.70 -6.50 -5.81
C ALA A 236 3.69 -5.52 -6.45
N LEU A 237 3.97 -4.38 -5.82
CA LEU A 237 4.89 -3.38 -6.36
C LEU A 237 6.30 -3.94 -6.60
N GLU A 238 6.83 -4.77 -5.70
CA GLU A 238 8.11 -5.47 -5.83
C GLU A 238 8.12 -6.49 -6.95
N LYS A 239 7.08 -7.32 -7.04
CA LYS A 239 6.91 -8.29 -8.13
C LYS A 239 6.95 -7.59 -9.49
N TRP A 240 6.36 -6.40 -9.57
CA TRP A 240 6.34 -5.56 -10.76
C TRP A 240 7.55 -4.64 -10.90
N GLU A 241 8.48 -4.62 -9.92
CA GLU A 241 9.63 -3.72 -9.85
C GLU A 241 9.24 -2.24 -10.07
N LEU A 242 8.09 -1.86 -9.51
CA LEU A 242 7.57 -0.50 -9.50
C LEU A 242 7.90 0.08 -8.13
N THR A 243 9.17 0.40 -7.87
CA THR A 243 9.61 0.96 -6.57
C THR A 243 10.07 2.42 -6.68
N ASN A 244 10.47 2.85 -7.89
CA ASN A 244 11.04 4.18 -8.14
C ASN A 244 10.04 5.18 -8.75
N LEU A 245 8.75 4.86 -8.77
CA LEU A 245 7.72 5.69 -9.41
C LEU A 245 6.98 6.52 -8.38
N LYS A 246 6.36 7.62 -8.80
CA LYS A 246 5.40 8.33 -7.95
C LYS A 246 4.10 7.56 -7.97
N PHE A 247 3.55 7.21 -6.82
CA PHE A 247 2.29 6.47 -6.71
C PHE A 247 1.21 7.36 -6.15
N TYR A 248 0.00 7.15 -6.63
CA TYR A 248 -1.22 7.72 -6.07
C TYR A 248 -2.18 6.56 -5.78
N SER A 249 -2.57 6.35 -4.51
CA SER A 249 -3.41 5.23 -4.11
C SER A 249 -4.84 5.61 -3.77
N ASP A 250 -5.80 5.40 -4.68
CA ASP A 250 -7.23 5.70 -4.45
C ASP A 250 -7.91 4.66 -3.54
N TYR A 251 -8.04 4.97 -2.25
CA TYR A 251 -8.72 4.12 -1.27
C TYR A 251 -10.22 4.40 -1.28
N GLY A 252 -10.94 3.69 -2.15
CA GLY A 252 -12.35 3.98 -2.42
C GLY A 252 -13.34 3.70 -1.28
N ASN A 253 -13.04 2.82 -0.33
CA ASN A 253 -14.05 2.32 0.64
C ASN A 253 -13.50 1.80 2.00
N PHE A 254 -12.22 1.97 2.30
CA PHE A 254 -11.64 1.38 3.53
C PHE A 254 -12.11 2.15 4.76
N GLY A 255 -13.14 1.61 5.42
CA GLY A 255 -13.91 2.31 6.44
C GLY A 255 -13.15 2.66 7.72
N TRP A 256 -12.15 1.87 8.13
CA TRP A 256 -11.77 1.84 9.56
C TRP A 256 -10.32 1.40 9.88
N PHE A 257 -9.41 1.30 8.92
CA PHE A 257 -8.05 0.82 9.23
C PHE A 257 -7.23 1.88 9.97
N ASP A 258 -6.62 1.47 11.09
CA ASP A 258 -5.62 2.25 11.80
C ASP A 258 -4.45 2.52 10.84
N PHE A 259 -4.16 3.80 10.61
CA PHE A 259 -3.15 4.27 9.67
C PHE A 259 -1.71 4.06 10.17
N ASP A 260 -1.50 3.44 11.33
CA ASP A 260 -0.16 3.31 11.91
C ASP A 260 0.82 2.41 11.11
N PRO A 261 0.41 1.34 10.39
CA PRO A 261 1.32 0.55 9.55
C PRO A 261 1.94 1.34 8.38
N PHE A 262 1.40 2.50 8.03
CA PHE A 262 1.95 3.34 6.96
C PHE A 262 3.37 3.83 7.24
N THR A 263 3.78 3.97 8.51
CA THR A 263 5.12 4.48 8.80
C THR A 263 6.21 3.52 8.32
N ASP A 264 5.98 2.21 8.45
CA ASP A 264 6.93 1.19 7.98
C ASP A 264 6.90 1.07 6.44
N PHE A 265 5.74 1.32 5.83
CA PHE A 265 5.60 1.39 4.37
C PHE A 265 6.38 2.57 3.76
N GLU A 266 6.30 3.75 4.38
CA GLU A 266 6.99 4.96 3.92
C GLU A 266 8.51 4.84 3.94
N ASP A 267 9.07 3.99 4.82
CA ASP A 267 10.52 3.81 4.92
C ASP A 267 11.10 3.03 3.72
N ASN A 268 10.31 2.15 3.11
CA ASN A 268 10.71 1.41 1.90
C ASN A 268 10.24 2.09 0.61
N TYR A 269 9.19 2.92 0.67
CA TYR A 269 8.53 3.51 -0.49
C TYR A 269 8.31 5.02 -0.32
N HIS A 270 9.40 5.79 -0.25
CA HIS A 270 9.37 7.24 -0.04
C HIS A 270 8.53 8.03 -1.08
N ASN A 271 8.22 7.42 -2.23
CA ASN A 271 7.45 8.05 -3.31
C ASN A 271 5.97 7.62 -3.36
N LEU A 272 5.51 6.79 -2.41
CA LEU A 272 4.10 6.40 -2.35
C LEU A 272 3.27 7.49 -1.66
N ILE A 273 2.29 8.02 -2.39
CA ILE A 273 1.38 9.04 -1.90
C ILE A 273 -0.03 8.41 -1.82
N PRO A 274 -0.55 8.18 -0.60
CA PRO A 274 -1.83 7.50 -0.43
C PRO A 274 -3.03 8.45 -0.57
N LEU A 275 -3.83 8.31 -1.64
CA LEU A 275 -5.09 9.05 -1.80
C LEU A 275 -6.16 8.49 -0.85
N CYS A 276 -6.09 8.85 0.43
CA CYS A 276 -7.18 8.57 1.38
C CYS A 276 -8.12 9.77 1.47
N MET A 277 -9.33 9.60 0.93
CA MET A 277 -10.49 10.43 1.26
C MET A 277 -11.63 9.49 1.62
N ASN A 278 -11.62 9.00 2.86
CA ASN A 278 -12.75 8.23 3.33
C ASN A 278 -13.91 9.18 3.62
N LYS A 279 -15.05 8.97 2.95
CA LYS A 279 -16.27 9.77 3.13
C LYS A 279 -16.77 9.81 4.58
N TYR A 280 -16.36 8.85 5.41
CA TYR A 280 -16.89 8.68 6.77
C TYR A 280 -16.08 9.37 7.86
N SER A 281 -14.89 9.93 7.58
CA SER A 281 -14.08 10.55 8.63
C SER A 281 -13.07 11.60 8.16
N TYR A 282 -13.54 12.62 7.43
CA TYR A 282 -12.76 13.82 7.09
C TYR A 282 -12.00 14.45 8.28
N PHE A 283 -12.55 14.29 9.50
CA PHE A 283 -11.93 14.81 10.71
C PHE A 283 -10.70 13.98 11.15
N ASN A 284 -10.80 12.65 11.16
CA ASN A 284 -9.62 11.80 11.43
C ASN A 284 -8.58 11.92 10.33
N ASP A 285 -8.99 12.13 9.06
CA ASP A 285 -8.05 12.36 7.97
C ASP A 285 -7.18 13.59 8.23
N LEU A 286 -7.76 14.67 8.77
CA LEU A 286 -7.00 15.87 9.12
C LEU A 286 -6.10 15.66 10.35
N PHE A 287 -6.57 14.91 11.35
CA PHE A 287 -5.75 14.53 12.51
C PHE A 287 -4.54 13.69 12.06
N ASN A 288 -4.79 12.64 11.27
CA ASN A 288 -3.78 11.75 10.71
C ASN A 288 -2.82 12.52 9.80
N LEU A 289 -3.31 13.48 9.01
CA LEU A 289 -2.47 14.34 8.19
C LEU A 289 -1.50 15.15 9.05
N ILE A 290 -1.97 15.76 10.14
CA ILE A 290 -1.13 16.56 11.02
C ILE A 290 -0.11 15.67 11.73
N GLN A 291 -0.54 14.53 12.26
CA GLN A 291 0.36 13.56 12.89
C GLN A 291 1.40 13.04 11.90
N ARG A 292 0.99 12.68 10.68
CA ARG A 292 1.89 12.25 9.60
C ARG A 292 2.86 13.35 9.21
N THR A 293 2.39 14.58 9.08
CA THR A 293 3.26 15.75 8.85
C THR A 293 4.34 15.83 9.92
N LEU A 294 3.95 15.76 11.19
CA LEU A 294 4.88 15.87 12.31
C LEU A 294 5.87 14.70 12.31
N LYS A 295 5.42 13.47 11.99
CA LYS A 295 6.27 12.28 11.86
C LYS A 295 7.25 12.39 10.67
N LEU A 296 6.79 12.83 9.50
CA LEU A 296 7.63 13.06 8.30
C LEU A 296 8.67 14.16 8.56
N TRP A 297 8.21 15.30 9.07
CA TRP A 297 9.06 16.41 9.47
C TRP A 297 10.14 15.97 10.46
N ALA A 298 9.75 15.20 11.48
CA ALA A 298 10.66 14.62 12.45
C ALA A 298 11.76 13.78 11.80
N ARG A 299 11.39 12.94 10.82
CA ARG A 299 12.31 12.08 10.08
C ARG A 299 13.28 12.87 9.21
N GLU A 300 12.77 13.88 8.51
CA GLU A 300 13.54 14.65 7.53
C GLU A 300 14.54 15.63 8.18
N ASN A 301 14.46 15.89 9.49
CA ASN A 301 15.18 17.00 10.13
C ASN A 301 16.15 16.59 11.25
N VAL A 302 16.84 15.45 11.09
CA VAL A 302 17.80 14.92 12.08
C VAL A 302 19.15 15.68 12.09
N TYR A 303 19.24 16.85 11.45
CA TYR A 303 20.52 17.51 11.14
C TYR A 303 21.26 18.11 12.36
N THR A 304 20.61 18.32 13.51
CA THR A 304 21.28 18.75 14.74
C THR A 304 20.78 18.00 15.97
N GLN A 305 21.66 17.78 16.95
CA GLN A 305 21.33 17.07 18.20
C GLN A 305 20.25 17.82 19.02
N GLU A 306 20.19 19.14 18.92
CA GLU A 306 19.16 19.99 19.52
C GLU A 306 17.80 19.82 18.82
N MET A 307 17.77 19.85 17.47
CA MET A 307 16.53 19.57 16.73
C MET A 307 16.03 18.16 16.98
N PHE A 308 16.91 17.16 17.05
CA PHE A 308 16.53 15.78 17.33
C PHE A 308 15.80 15.64 18.68
N GLY A 309 16.26 16.34 19.71
CA GLY A 309 15.59 16.36 21.02
C GLY A 309 14.18 16.93 20.96
N ILE A 310 14.02 18.07 20.27
CA ILE A 310 12.73 18.75 20.07
C ILE A 310 11.78 17.92 19.21
N ILE A 311 12.29 17.39 18.10
CA ILE A 311 11.58 16.52 17.18
C ILE A 311 11.04 15.28 17.92
N LYS A 312 11.90 14.63 18.72
CA LYS A 312 11.51 13.48 19.53
C LYS A 312 10.44 13.86 20.55
N ALA A 313 10.56 15.01 21.21
CA ALA A 313 9.55 15.51 22.13
C ALA A 313 8.20 15.77 21.43
N ILE A 314 8.21 16.39 20.25
CA ILE A 314 7.00 16.66 19.44
C ILE A 314 6.34 15.36 18.97
N LYS A 315 7.13 14.39 18.46
CA LYS A 315 6.62 13.07 18.07
C LYS A 315 5.96 12.38 19.28
N ASN A 316 6.69 12.28 20.39
CA ASN A 316 6.18 11.68 21.62
C ASN A 316 4.93 12.41 22.14
N ALA A 317 4.88 13.74 22.07
CA ALA A 317 3.72 14.52 22.49
C ALA A 317 2.50 14.23 21.60
N THR A 318 2.72 14.04 20.30
CA THR A 318 1.67 13.73 19.33
C THR A 318 1.12 12.33 19.58
N ASP A 319 2.00 11.34 19.77
CA ASP A 319 1.62 9.95 20.01
C ASP A 319 0.96 9.77 21.39
N ASN A 320 1.33 10.60 22.39
CA ASN A 320 0.78 10.55 23.74
C ASN A 320 -0.24 11.66 24.04
N LEU A 321 -0.72 12.37 23.01
CA LEU A 321 -1.54 13.56 23.16
C LEU A 321 -2.83 13.30 23.96
N CYS A 322 -3.50 12.19 23.63
CA CYS A 322 -4.70 11.74 24.33
C CYS A 322 -4.41 11.40 25.81
N ASP A 323 -3.24 10.82 26.09
CA ASP A 323 -2.82 10.46 27.44
C ASP A 323 -2.46 11.68 28.28
N VAL A 324 -1.79 12.68 27.69
CA VAL A 324 -1.52 13.97 28.33
C VAL A 324 -2.83 14.67 28.69
N ILE A 325 -3.80 14.69 27.76
CA ILE A 325 -5.11 15.31 28.02
C ILE A 325 -5.87 14.54 29.09
N ARG A 326 -5.91 13.21 29.01
CA ARG A 326 -6.58 12.36 30.02
C ARG A 326 -5.95 12.53 31.40
N PHE A 327 -4.64 12.71 31.47
CA PHE A 327 -3.92 13.02 32.71
C PHE A 327 -4.31 14.40 33.25
N LEU A 328 -4.23 15.45 32.43
CA LEU A 328 -4.53 16.83 32.85
C LEU A 328 -6.02 17.06 33.15
N THR A 329 -6.90 16.24 32.58
CA THR A 329 -8.35 16.29 32.84
C THR A 329 -8.78 15.44 34.04
N ASN A 330 -7.87 14.65 34.63
CA ASN A 330 -8.15 13.87 35.84
C ASN A 330 -8.49 14.79 37.02
N ASP A 331 -9.57 14.50 37.76
CA ASP A 331 -10.06 15.38 38.83
C ASP A 331 -9.05 15.59 39.96
N THR A 332 -8.23 14.59 40.27
CA THR A 332 -7.17 14.72 41.28
C THR A 332 -6.07 15.64 40.79
N VAL A 333 -5.65 15.49 39.52
CA VAL A 333 -4.64 16.36 38.90
C VAL A 333 -5.16 17.80 38.78
N LYS A 334 -6.44 17.98 38.42
CA LYS A 334 -7.11 19.30 38.39
C LYS A 334 -7.09 19.99 39.74
N ARG A 335 -7.39 19.26 40.83
CA ARG A 335 -7.31 19.81 42.20
C ARG A 335 -5.90 20.28 42.52
N GLU A 336 -4.87 19.51 42.15
CA GLU A 336 -3.49 19.96 42.36
C GLU A 336 -3.14 21.20 41.53
N ILE A 337 -3.58 21.27 40.27
CA ILE A 337 -3.40 22.47 39.44
C ILE A 337 -4.10 23.69 40.07
N GLN A 338 -5.30 23.52 40.64
CA GLN A 338 -6.00 24.58 41.37
C GLN A 338 -5.25 25.00 42.63
N ASN A 339 -4.67 24.05 43.36
CA ASN A 339 -3.87 24.29 44.56
C ASN A 339 -2.58 25.09 44.27
N MET A 340 -2.03 25.00 43.05
CA MET A 340 -0.90 25.81 42.60
C MET A 340 -1.22 27.31 42.49
N GLN A 341 -2.41 27.76 42.91
CA GLN A 341 -2.92 29.14 42.86
C GLN A 341 -2.92 29.75 41.45
N ILE A 342 -2.89 28.91 40.42
CA ILE A 342 -2.98 29.37 39.05
C ILE A 342 -4.47 29.49 38.73
N ALA A 343 -5.01 30.71 38.86
CA ALA A 343 -6.41 31.01 38.54
C ALA A 343 -6.65 30.74 37.04
N PHE A 344 -7.12 29.55 36.71
CA PHE A 344 -7.51 29.16 35.37
C PHE A 344 -9.01 28.96 35.30
N ASN A 345 -9.66 29.80 34.51
CA ASN A 345 -11.02 29.53 34.07
C ASN A 345 -10.92 28.55 32.90
N TYR A 346 -11.09 27.26 33.17
CA TYR A 346 -11.07 26.24 32.12
C TYR A 346 -12.23 26.49 31.16
N PRO A 347 -11.99 26.72 29.86
CA PRO A 347 -12.99 26.34 28.89
C PRO A 347 -13.17 24.82 29.04
N THR A 348 -14.39 24.37 29.28
CA THR A 348 -14.70 22.94 29.25
C THR A 348 -14.39 22.47 27.84
N ILE A 349 -13.26 21.78 27.68
CA ILE A 349 -12.93 21.16 26.40
C ILE A 349 -13.83 19.94 26.27
N ASN A 350 -15.00 20.18 25.68
CA ASN A 350 -15.97 19.14 25.36
C ASN A 350 -15.54 18.33 24.12
N CYS A 351 -14.24 18.29 23.84
CA CYS A 351 -13.69 17.73 22.62
C CYS A 351 -12.36 17.03 22.87
N ASP A 352 -12.43 15.72 23.02
CA ASP A 352 -11.33 14.77 23.16
C ASP A 352 -10.76 14.31 21.81
N VAL A 353 -11.38 14.67 20.68
CA VAL A 353 -10.94 14.23 19.34
C VAL A 353 -10.18 15.31 18.57
N CYS A 354 -10.53 16.60 18.69
CA CYS A 354 -10.01 17.65 17.80
C CYS A 354 -8.61 18.14 18.13
N ILE A 355 -7.69 17.91 17.21
CA ILE A 355 -6.30 18.37 17.28
C ILE A 355 -6.15 19.85 17.61
N TYR A 356 -6.98 20.75 17.05
CA TYR A 356 -6.93 22.17 17.38
C TYR A 356 -7.22 22.41 18.85
N HIS A 357 -8.30 21.81 19.38
CA HIS A 357 -8.64 21.90 20.80
C HIS A 357 -7.58 21.24 21.69
N LYS A 358 -6.96 20.15 21.24
CA LYS A 358 -5.85 19.49 21.94
C LYS A 358 -4.59 20.37 22.01
N ILE A 359 -4.21 21.00 20.90
CA ILE A 359 -3.09 21.96 20.83
C ILE A 359 -3.40 23.19 21.69
N ALA A 360 -4.63 23.72 21.61
CA ALA A 360 -5.07 24.87 22.39
C ALA A 360 -5.05 24.56 23.90
N PHE A 361 -5.48 23.36 24.27
CA PHE A 361 -5.40 22.85 25.64
C PHE A 361 -3.97 22.76 26.14
N ILE A 362 -3.08 22.12 25.38
CA ILE A 362 -1.67 22.01 25.79
C ILE A 362 -1.06 23.40 25.99
N LYS A 363 -1.33 24.34 25.06
CA LYS A 363 -0.82 25.70 25.21
C LYS A 363 -1.38 26.38 26.46
N LEU A 364 -2.66 26.22 26.74
CA LEU A 364 -3.28 26.71 27.98
C LEU A 364 -2.61 26.09 29.22
N MET A 365 -2.25 24.81 29.13
CA MET A 365 -1.72 23.99 30.20
C MET A 365 -0.19 24.03 30.32
N GLU A 366 0.50 24.85 29.55
CA GLU A 366 1.97 24.92 29.51
C GLU A 366 2.60 25.02 30.90
N LYS A 367 2.27 26.06 31.67
CA LYS A 367 2.89 26.29 32.99
C LYS A 367 2.55 25.17 34.00
N PRO A 368 1.27 24.80 34.19
CA PRO A 368 0.94 23.69 35.09
C PRO A 368 1.56 22.36 34.67
N PHE A 369 1.55 22.04 33.37
CA PHE A 369 2.15 20.81 32.85
C PHE A 369 3.65 20.76 33.14
N MET A 370 4.37 21.85 32.87
CA MET A 370 5.80 21.94 33.16
C MET A 370 6.12 21.80 34.65
N GLN A 371 5.28 22.36 35.52
CA GLN A 371 5.44 22.19 36.97
C GLN A 371 5.16 20.76 37.44
N LEU A 372 4.15 20.10 36.88
CA LEU A 372 3.82 18.71 37.19
C LEU A 372 4.91 17.75 36.72
N VAL A 373 5.42 17.92 35.50
CA VAL A 373 6.43 17.03 34.91
C VAL A 373 7.81 17.26 35.51
N ASN A 374 8.20 18.49 35.86
CA ASN A 374 9.54 18.74 36.41
C ASN A 374 9.66 18.43 37.90
N ASN A 375 8.56 18.49 38.66
CA ASN A 375 8.55 18.24 40.10
C ASN A 375 7.76 17.00 40.46
N TYR A 376 7.62 16.04 39.54
CA TYR A 376 6.69 14.91 39.68
C TYR A 376 6.92 14.11 40.97
N ASP A 377 8.17 13.97 41.41
CA ASP A 377 8.62 13.25 42.59
C ASP A 377 8.20 13.91 43.91
N SER A 378 7.99 15.22 43.91
CA SER A 378 7.57 16.00 45.07
C SER A 378 6.09 15.86 45.42
N TYR A 379 5.26 15.31 44.52
CA TYR A 379 3.83 15.15 44.77
C TYR A 379 3.51 13.86 45.54
N GLU A 380 2.64 13.98 46.54
CA GLU A 380 2.12 12.82 47.27
C GLU A 380 1.20 11.94 46.41
N VAL A 381 0.57 12.54 45.40
CA VAL A 381 -0.39 11.86 44.52
C VAL A 381 0.31 10.90 43.57
N ALA A 382 0.02 9.59 43.72
CA ALA A 382 0.67 8.52 42.95
C ALA A 382 0.55 8.67 41.42
N ILE A 383 -0.62 9.08 40.91
CA ILE A 383 -0.82 9.26 39.45
C ILE A 383 0.06 10.38 38.88
N ILE A 384 0.33 11.44 39.65
CA ILE A 384 1.22 12.53 39.23
C ILE A 384 2.67 12.03 39.19
N ARG A 385 3.10 11.26 40.19
CA ARG A 385 4.43 10.64 40.18
C ARG A 385 4.62 9.71 38.97
N GLU A 386 3.68 8.80 38.76
CA GLU A 386 3.76 7.80 37.68
C GLU A 386 3.74 8.46 36.30
N LYS A 387 2.74 9.31 36.02
CA LYS A 387 2.60 9.94 34.70
C LYS A 387 3.60 11.06 34.48
N GLY A 388 3.93 11.84 35.52
CA GLY A 388 5.00 12.85 35.44
C GLY A 388 6.35 12.24 35.09
N LYS A 389 6.71 11.09 35.72
CA LYS A 389 7.90 10.32 35.35
C LYS A 389 7.86 9.88 33.89
N CYS A 390 6.76 9.26 33.47
CA CYS A 390 6.58 8.79 32.08
C CYS A 390 6.73 9.95 31.07
N PHE A 391 6.10 11.10 31.33
CA PHE A 391 6.20 12.27 30.46
C PHE A 391 7.60 12.90 30.43
N LYS A 392 8.33 12.85 31.55
CA LYS A 392 9.74 13.25 31.62
C LYS A 392 10.63 12.32 30.80
N GLU A 393 10.40 11.01 30.87
CA GLU A 393 11.12 10.01 30.05
C GLU A 393 10.83 10.18 28.55
N LEU A 394 9.60 10.60 28.21
CA LEU A 394 9.19 10.99 26.86
C LEU A 394 9.70 12.38 26.44
N LYS A 395 10.42 13.10 27.30
CA LYS A 395 10.96 14.45 27.07
C LYS A 395 9.90 15.52 26.76
N LEU A 396 8.68 15.36 27.27
CA LEU A 396 7.61 16.32 27.00
C LEU A 396 7.84 17.69 27.67
N ASP A 397 8.70 17.73 28.68
CA ASP A 397 9.20 18.97 29.30
C ASP A 397 10.14 19.77 28.39
N SER A 398 10.64 19.17 27.31
CA SER A 398 11.48 19.82 26.30
C SER A 398 10.67 20.36 25.12
N LEU A 399 9.34 20.39 25.22
CA LEU A 399 8.48 20.89 24.15
C LEU A 399 8.69 22.40 23.92
N PRO A 400 8.87 22.83 22.66
CA PRO A 400 8.97 24.25 22.33
C PRO A 400 7.58 24.89 22.32
N PHE A 401 7.09 25.27 23.50
CA PHE A 401 5.73 25.82 23.67
C PHE A 401 5.45 27.10 22.86
N ASP A 402 6.49 27.79 22.40
CA ASP A 402 6.39 28.97 21.53
C ASP A 402 5.94 28.64 20.10
N ILE A 403 5.98 27.37 19.70
CA ILE A 403 5.49 26.90 18.40
C ILE A 403 3.97 26.74 18.39
N PHE A 404 3.35 26.45 19.54
CA PHE A 404 1.92 26.18 19.63
C PHE A 404 1.03 27.36 19.18
N PRO A 405 1.31 28.63 19.51
CA PRO A 405 0.58 29.76 18.95
C PRO A 405 0.57 29.79 17.42
N LYS A 406 1.71 29.45 16.79
CA LYS A 406 1.84 29.40 15.33
C LYS A 406 1.07 28.21 14.75
N LEU A 407 1.07 27.06 15.41
CA LEU A 407 0.24 25.92 15.03
C LEU A 407 -1.26 26.22 15.19
N LEU A 408 -1.66 26.94 16.24
CA LEU A 408 -3.04 27.41 16.40
C LEU A 408 -3.43 28.39 15.30
N GLN A 409 -2.55 29.31 14.92
CA GLN A 409 -2.78 30.20 13.79
C GLN A 409 -2.95 29.41 12.48
N LEU A 410 -2.09 28.41 12.24
CA LEU A 410 -2.17 27.54 11.08
C LEU A 410 -3.52 26.82 11.01
N PHE A 411 -3.91 26.18 12.11
CA PHE A 411 -5.13 25.37 12.21
C PHE A 411 -6.38 26.14 12.66
N LYS A 412 -6.31 27.47 12.71
CA LYS A 412 -7.44 28.34 13.10
C LYS A 412 -8.76 28.05 12.37
N PRO A 413 -8.79 27.64 11.09
CA PRO A 413 -10.03 27.24 10.43
C PRO A 413 -10.80 26.13 11.17
N LEU A 414 -10.12 25.33 11.99
CA LEU A 414 -10.71 24.23 12.78
C LEU A 414 -11.33 24.68 14.10
N GLU A 415 -11.13 25.94 14.52
CA GLU A 415 -11.58 26.48 15.80
C GLU A 415 -13.09 26.31 16.03
N ASN A 416 -13.89 26.50 14.97
CA ASN A 416 -15.35 26.45 15.03
C ASN A 416 -15.93 25.08 14.67
N ILE A 417 -15.08 24.10 14.32
CA ILE A 417 -15.57 22.76 14.01
C ILE A 417 -15.86 22.06 15.33
N THR A 418 -17.15 22.03 15.69
CA THR A 418 -17.57 21.25 16.84
C THR A 418 -17.26 19.77 16.59
N CYS A 419 -16.71 19.09 17.59
CA CYS A 419 -16.19 17.73 17.44
C CYS A 419 -17.29 16.65 17.27
N ARG A 420 -18.55 17.08 17.19
CA ARG A 420 -19.70 16.25 16.82
C ARG A 420 -20.08 16.38 15.35
N CYS A 421 -19.33 17.14 14.55
CA CYS A 421 -19.55 17.22 13.11
C CYS A 421 -19.11 15.94 12.41
N HIS A 422 -19.88 14.86 12.55
CA HIS A 422 -19.75 13.66 11.72
C HIS A 422 -20.12 13.92 10.25
N ASN A 423 -20.71 15.08 9.94
CA ASN A 423 -21.25 15.41 8.62
C ASN A 423 -20.65 16.73 8.09
N ILE A 424 -19.32 16.84 8.00
CA ILE A 424 -18.72 17.91 7.20
C ILE A 424 -18.90 17.51 5.73
N SER A 425 -19.52 18.37 4.93
CA SER A 425 -19.62 18.12 3.48
C SER A 425 -18.24 18.15 2.83
N THR A 426 -18.05 17.44 1.71
CA THR A 426 -16.79 17.48 0.94
C THR A 426 -16.37 18.91 0.56
N LYS A 427 -17.36 19.80 0.35
CA LYS A 427 -17.14 21.22 0.09
C LYS A 427 -16.61 21.95 1.32
N GLU A 428 -17.26 21.81 2.48
CA GLU A 428 -16.79 22.45 3.72
C GLU A 428 -15.40 21.96 4.12
N TYR A 429 -15.14 20.65 3.98
CA TYR A 429 -13.81 20.09 4.19
C TYR A 429 -12.79 20.75 3.25
N THR A 430 -13.11 20.81 1.96
CA THR A 430 -12.27 21.50 0.96
C THR A 430 -11.98 22.95 1.34
N ASP A 431 -12.98 23.71 1.76
CA ASP A 431 -12.82 25.11 2.16
C ASP A 431 -11.94 25.25 3.41
N LEU A 432 -12.04 24.32 4.37
CA LEU A 432 -11.20 24.26 5.56
C LEU A 432 -9.75 23.97 5.22
N VAL A 433 -9.53 22.96 4.39
CA VAL A 433 -8.22 22.59 3.86
C VAL A 433 -7.57 23.77 3.16
N ASP A 434 -8.29 24.40 2.24
CA ASP A 434 -7.77 25.52 1.46
C ASP A 434 -7.36 26.68 2.39
N LYS A 435 -8.14 26.98 3.43
CA LYS A 435 -7.78 27.99 4.44
C LYS A 435 -6.53 27.61 5.24
N ILE A 436 -6.36 26.34 5.63
CA ILE A 436 -5.16 25.87 6.33
C ILE A 436 -3.93 26.02 5.44
N VAL A 437 -4.04 25.66 4.16
CA VAL A 437 -2.94 25.83 3.20
C VAL A 437 -2.65 27.32 2.96
N MET A 438 -3.66 28.18 2.84
CA MET A 438 -3.44 29.63 2.74
C MET A 438 -2.70 30.16 3.98
N ASN A 439 -3.07 29.71 5.18
CA ASN A 439 -2.36 30.05 6.40
C ASN A 439 -0.91 29.55 6.36
N ALA A 440 -0.68 28.31 5.92
CA ALA A 440 0.66 27.74 5.73
C ALA A 440 1.51 28.58 4.78
N ASP A 441 0.98 28.99 3.62
CA ASP A 441 1.70 29.81 2.63
C ASP A 441 2.02 31.21 3.16
N ASN A 442 1.08 31.83 3.88
CA ASN A 442 1.28 33.14 4.49
C ASN A 442 2.36 33.06 5.58
N MET A 443 2.26 32.06 6.46
CA MET A 443 3.30 31.80 7.47
C MET A 443 4.64 31.54 6.79
N PHE A 444 4.70 30.70 5.75
CA PHE A 444 5.95 30.42 5.04
C PHE A 444 6.62 31.69 4.48
N LYS A 445 5.85 32.64 3.95
CA LYS A 445 6.37 33.95 3.49
C LYS A 445 6.92 34.80 4.63
N GLU A 446 6.22 34.85 5.76
CA GLU A 446 6.68 35.58 6.95
C GLU A 446 7.99 34.99 7.51
N LEU A 447 8.15 33.66 7.42
CA LEU A 447 9.33 32.95 7.93
C LEU A 447 10.56 33.06 7.01
N GLN A 448 10.47 33.64 5.82
CA GLN A 448 11.61 33.71 4.89
C GLN A 448 12.81 34.50 5.42
N PHE A 449 12.59 35.36 6.43
CA PHE A 449 13.59 36.33 6.89
C PHE A 449 14.12 36.08 8.29
N SER A 450 13.87 34.91 8.89
CA SER A 450 14.27 34.63 10.28
C SER A 450 14.94 33.27 10.43
N ASP A 451 16.10 33.28 11.09
CA ASP A 451 17.00 32.13 11.26
C ASP A 451 16.89 31.44 12.62
N ASN A 452 15.95 31.87 13.48
CA ASN A 452 15.82 31.28 14.79
C ASN A 452 15.31 29.82 14.71
N LEU A 453 15.56 29.04 15.77
CA LEU A 453 15.27 27.60 15.80
C LEU A 453 13.79 27.30 15.56
N GLU A 454 12.88 28.08 16.14
CA GLU A 454 11.43 27.94 15.91
C GLU A 454 11.05 28.16 14.44
N HIS A 455 11.69 29.14 13.78
CA HIS A 455 11.43 29.43 12.38
C HIS A 455 11.97 28.32 11.50
N LYS A 456 13.13 27.74 11.82
CA LYS A 456 13.65 26.55 11.14
C LYS A 456 12.72 25.35 11.32
N ILE A 457 12.24 25.12 12.54
CA ILE A 457 11.26 24.07 12.85
C ILE A 457 9.98 24.29 12.06
N LEU A 458 9.40 25.48 12.11
CA LEU A 458 8.12 25.76 11.46
C LEU A 458 8.24 25.79 9.94
N LYS A 459 9.29 26.39 9.38
CA LYS A 459 9.57 26.38 7.94
C LYS A 459 9.73 24.95 7.44
N SER A 460 10.45 24.14 8.19
CA SER A 460 10.64 22.75 7.85
C SER A 460 9.34 21.95 8.02
N PHE A 461 8.57 22.18 9.09
CA PHE A 461 7.25 21.58 9.28
C PHE A 461 6.28 21.95 8.16
N LEU A 462 6.29 23.20 7.70
CA LEU A 462 5.47 23.67 6.57
C LEU A 462 5.96 23.10 5.23
N THR A 463 7.25 22.76 5.12
CA THR A 463 7.83 22.09 3.93
C THR A 463 7.45 20.60 3.91
N SER A 464 7.47 19.97 5.09
CA SER A 464 7.07 18.57 5.30
C SER A 464 5.57 18.40 5.47
N PHE A 465 4.80 19.49 5.63
CA PHE A 465 3.34 19.50 5.56
C PHE A 465 3.04 18.87 4.21
N PRO A 466 2.54 17.62 4.18
CA PRO A 466 2.17 16.98 2.95
C PRO A 466 1.22 17.99 2.36
N LEU A 467 1.66 18.66 1.29
CA LEU A 467 0.87 19.66 0.61
C LEU A 467 -0.19 18.85 -0.13
N TYR A 468 -1.10 18.27 0.66
CA TYR A 468 -2.28 17.55 0.30
C TYR A 468 -2.08 16.81 -1.02
N ILE A 469 -0.98 16.07 -1.19
CA ILE A 469 -0.57 15.65 -2.53
C ILE A 469 -1.68 14.81 -3.17
N ASP A 470 -2.52 14.20 -2.34
CA ASP A 470 -3.71 13.45 -2.71
C ASP A 470 -4.91 14.30 -3.16
N LEU A 471 -5.39 15.21 -2.30
CA LEU A 471 -6.45 16.15 -2.69
C LEU A 471 -6.00 17.06 -3.82
N TYR A 472 -4.73 17.42 -3.86
CA TYR A 472 -4.14 18.17 -4.96
C TYR A 472 -4.00 17.32 -6.18
N ALA A 473 -3.59 16.06 -6.12
CA ALA A 473 -3.52 15.22 -7.31
C ALA A 473 -4.89 15.11 -7.95
N LYS A 474 -5.94 14.84 -7.15
CA LYS A 474 -7.31 14.78 -7.65
C LYS A 474 -7.85 16.15 -8.10
N LYS A 475 -7.64 17.23 -7.33
CA LYS A 475 -8.07 18.59 -7.72
C LYS A 475 -7.27 19.17 -8.89
N LEU A 476 -5.99 18.82 -9.00
CA LEU A 476 -5.11 19.17 -10.11
C LEU A 476 -5.50 18.37 -11.34
N ALA A 477 -5.83 17.08 -11.19
CA ALA A 477 -6.41 16.31 -12.27
C ALA A 477 -7.75 16.90 -12.71
N LEU A 478 -8.63 17.30 -11.76
CA LEU A 478 -9.86 18.02 -12.08
C LEU A 478 -9.57 19.36 -12.77
N PHE A 479 -8.54 20.09 -12.32
CA PHE A 479 -8.09 21.32 -12.97
C PHE A 479 -7.59 21.08 -14.38
N LEU A 480 -6.97 19.95 -14.64
CA LEU A 480 -6.48 19.56 -15.95
C LEU A 480 -7.56 18.90 -16.81
N ASP A 481 -8.71 18.53 -16.25
CA ASP A 481 -9.84 18.00 -17.01
C ASP A 481 -10.53 19.16 -17.76
N PRO A 482 -10.51 19.18 -19.10
CA PRO A 482 -11.11 20.26 -19.89
C PRO A 482 -12.64 20.33 -19.79
N ARG A 483 -13.28 19.41 -19.07
CA ARG A 483 -14.71 19.45 -18.74
C ARG A 483 -14.97 20.21 -17.44
N SER A 484 -13.95 20.33 -16.57
CA SER A 484 -14.06 21.07 -15.33
C SER A 484 -14.06 22.57 -15.60
N ASN A 485 -14.73 23.34 -14.74
CA ASN A 485 -14.67 24.79 -14.79
C ASN A 485 -13.46 25.29 -13.96
N PRO A 486 -12.38 25.81 -14.58
CA PRO A 486 -11.20 26.27 -13.87
C PRO A 486 -11.49 27.42 -12.89
N ASP A 487 -12.50 28.25 -13.17
CA ASP A 487 -12.87 29.39 -12.33
C ASP A 487 -13.46 28.96 -10.98
N LYS A 488 -13.95 27.72 -10.90
CA LYS A 488 -14.43 27.12 -9.64
C LYS A 488 -13.33 26.46 -8.84
N ILE A 489 -12.10 26.43 -9.37
CA ILE A 489 -10.98 25.74 -8.77
C ILE A 489 -10.18 26.71 -7.92
N SER A 490 -9.79 26.23 -6.75
CA SER A 490 -9.02 26.98 -5.76
C SER A 490 -7.76 27.59 -6.37
N THR A 491 -7.49 28.87 -6.07
CA THR A 491 -6.28 29.60 -6.48
C THR A 491 -4.99 28.88 -6.10
N ILE A 492 -5.06 28.08 -5.05
CA ILE A 492 -4.00 27.20 -4.56
C ILE A 492 -3.63 26.11 -5.58
N ILE A 493 -4.62 25.50 -6.24
CA ILE A 493 -4.39 24.47 -7.26
C ILE A 493 -3.79 25.09 -8.51
N ILE A 494 -4.24 26.28 -8.89
CA ILE A 494 -3.65 27.06 -9.98
C ILE A 494 -2.17 27.37 -9.69
N LYS A 495 -1.84 27.78 -8.46
CA LYS A 495 -0.46 28.00 -8.03
C LYS A 495 0.36 26.71 -8.08
N CYS A 496 -0.21 25.57 -7.66
CA CYS A 496 0.47 24.27 -7.74
C CYS A 496 0.75 23.85 -9.19
N ALA A 497 -0.25 23.97 -10.08
CA ALA A 497 -0.09 23.73 -11.51
C ALA A 497 1.01 24.62 -12.09
N LEU A 498 1.04 25.90 -11.71
CA LEU A 498 2.07 26.85 -12.12
C LEU A 498 3.47 26.39 -11.68
N GLU A 499 3.67 26.06 -10.40
CA GLU A 499 4.99 25.63 -9.90
C GLU A 499 5.48 24.35 -10.57
N LYS A 500 4.60 23.36 -10.76
CA LYS A 500 4.97 22.12 -11.46
C LYS A 500 5.27 22.36 -12.94
N CYS A 501 4.53 23.27 -13.58
CA CYS A 501 4.78 23.68 -14.96
C CYS A 501 6.14 24.43 -15.07
N LYS A 502 6.47 25.30 -14.12
CA LYS A 502 7.80 25.93 -14.02
C LYS A 502 8.91 24.89 -13.92
N SER A 503 8.76 23.89 -13.04
CA SER A 503 9.73 22.81 -12.90
C SER A 503 9.90 22.01 -14.20
N TYR A 504 8.82 21.79 -14.96
CA TYR A 504 8.90 21.16 -16.26
C TYR A 504 9.75 21.97 -17.25
N TYR A 505 9.49 23.27 -17.37
CA TYR A 505 10.24 24.16 -18.27
C TYR A 505 11.71 24.27 -17.88
N LEU A 506 11.99 24.42 -16.59
CA LEU A 506 13.34 24.52 -16.06
C LEU A 506 14.14 23.25 -16.35
N LYS A 507 13.53 22.08 -16.17
CA LYS A 507 14.20 20.78 -16.36
C LYS A 507 14.37 20.41 -17.83
N ASN A 508 13.41 20.73 -18.70
CA ASN A 508 13.35 20.14 -20.04
C ASN A 508 13.60 21.12 -21.19
N ILE A 509 13.48 22.44 -20.98
CA ILE A 509 13.48 23.42 -22.08
C ILE A 509 14.53 24.51 -21.85
N PHE A 510 14.53 25.15 -20.68
CA PHE A 510 15.38 26.30 -20.39
C PHE A 510 16.40 25.98 -19.28
N SER A 511 17.18 24.90 -19.42
CA SER A 511 18.15 24.47 -18.39
C SER A 511 18.83 25.68 -17.73
N ASP A 512 18.58 25.84 -16.44
CA ASP A 512 19.12 26.88 -15.55
C ASP A 512 18.66 28.35 -15.77
N ASP A 513 17.67 28.61 -16.64
CA ASP A 513 17.04 29.92 -16.79
C ASP A 513 15.66 29.96 -16.12
N LEU A 514 15.68 30.32 -14.83
CA LEU A 514 14.49 30.38 -13.98
C LEU A 514 13.48 31.43 -14.49
N ASP A 515 13.94 32.58 -14.95
CA ASP A 515 13.07 33.67 -15.41
C ASP A 515 12.30 33.29 -16.68
N LYS A 516 12.98 32.70 -17.68
CA LYS A 516 12.30 32.18 -18.88
C LYS A 516 11.32 31.07 -18.54
N SER A 517 11.68 30.18 -17.61
CA SER A 517 10.80 29.10 -17.14
C SER A 517 9.53 29.64 -16.47
N ILE A 518 9.68 30.67 -15.63
CA ILE A 518 8.56 31.38 -15.00
C ILE A 518 7.67 32.05 -16.06
N GLN A 519 8.25 32.76 -17.02
CA GLN A 519 7.48 33.44 -18.07
C GLN A 519 6.71 32.44 -18.95
N ALA A 520 7.34 31.34 -19.35
CA ALA A 520 6.71 30.31 -20.17
C ALA A 520 5.56 29.61 -19.44
N ALA A 521 5.78 29.19 -18.19
CA ALA A 521 4.74 28.55 -17.38
C ALA A 521 3.54 29.48 -17.13
N ASN A 522 3.78 30.77 -16.85
CA ASN A 522 2.70 31.75 -16.70
C ASN A 522 1.92 31.96 -18.00
N LYS A 523 2.62 32.06 -19.14
CA LYS A 523 1.99 32.20 -20.46
C LYS A 523 1.12 30.99 -20.77
N GLU A 524 1.63 29.79 -20.54
CA GLU A 524 0.92 28.54 -20.76
C GLU A 524 -0.35 28.44 -19.89
N LEU A 525 -0.21 28.71 -18.59
CA LEU A 525 -1.33 28.67 -17.65
C LEU A 525 -2.41 29.69 -17.98
N LYS A 526 -2.02 30.93 -18.32
CA LYS A 526 -2.94 31.97 -18.78
C LYS A 526 -3.65 31.54 -20.07
N CYS A 527 -2.95 30.86 -20.97
CA CYS A 527 -3.55 30.34 -22.19
C CYS A 527 -4.57 29.25 -21.89
N TYR A 528 -4.27 28.34 -20.96
CA TYR A 528 -5.17 27.27 -20.56
C TYR A 528 -6.46 27.80 -19.91
N ILE A 529 -6.32 28.72 -18.94
CA ILE A 529 -7.47 29.30 -18.21
C ILE A 529 -8.37 30.10 -19.14
N ASN A 530 -7.80 30.89 -20.06
CA ASN A 530 -8.58 31.72 -20.98
C ASN A 530 -9.13 30.95 -22.18
N ARG A 531 -8.78 29.66 -22.34
CA ARG A 531 -9.29 28.87 -23.45
C ARG A 531 -10.75 28.56 -23.18
N PRO A 532 -11.66 28.76 -24.16
CA PRO A 532 -13.06 28.40 -24.00
C PRO A 532 -13.14 26.93 -23.59
N GLN A 533 -13.69 26.67 -22.41
CA GLN A 533 -13.99 25.31 -22.01
C GLN A 533 -15.13 24.85 -22.90
N SER A 534 -14.95 23.70 -23.52
CA SER A 534 -16.02 23.10 -24.28
C SER A 534 -17.20 22.86 -23.35
N SER A 535 -18.40 23.23 -23.78
CA SER A 535 -19.61 23.01 -22.98
C SER A 535 -19.67 21.55 -22.52
N LEU A 536 -20.01 21.35 -21.24
CA LEU A 536 -20.16 20.04 -20.57
C LEU A 536 -21.06 19.04 -21.33
N ASP A 537 -21.84 19.51 -22.30
CA ASP A 537 -22.70 18.70 -23.16
C ASP A 537 -21.97 17.92 -24.27
N GLY A 538 -20.66 18.14 -24.47
CA GLY A 538 -19.85 17.35 -25.39
C GLY A 538 -19.16 16.17 -24.71
N ASP A 539 -19.25 14.98 -25.31
CA ASP A 539 -18.53 13.73 -24.98
C ASP A 539 -17.00 13.86 -25.22
N ILE A 540 -16.39 14.94 -24.74
CA ILE A 540 -14.98 15.22 -24.95
C ILE A 540 -14.18 14.32 -24.04
N ASN A 541 -13.45 13.41 -24.66
CA ASN A 541 -12.44 12.61 -24.01
C ASN A 541 -11.27 13.52 -23.56
N PRO A 542 -10.99 13.65 -22.25
CA PRO A 542 -9.89 14.49 -21.75
C PRO A 542 -8.54 14.14 -22.38
N TYR A 543 -8.31 12.86 -22.67
CA TYR A 543 -7.05 12.37 -23.20
C TYR A 543 -6.82 12.84 -24.64
N GLU A 544 -7.86 12.80 -25.49
CA GLU A 544 -7.81 13.29 -26.86
C GLU A 544 -7.61 14.81 -26.91
N TRP A 545 -8.27 15.54 -26.00
CA TRP A 545 -8.10 16.98 -25.90
C TRP A 545 -6.66 17.38 -25.59
N TRP A 546 -6.03 16.69 -24.63
CA TRP A 546 -4.63 16.93 -24.29
C TRP A 546 -3.67 16.46 -25.38
N GLN A 547 -3.97 15.35 -26.06
CA GLN A 547 -3.18 14.90 -27.21
C GLN A 547 -3.14 15.97 -28.30
N GLY A 548 -4.27 16.62 -28.61
CA GLY A 548 -4.34 17.73 -29.55
C GLY A 548 -3.72 19.04 -29.05
N SER A 549 -3.59 19.20 -27.72
CA SER A 549 -3.12 20.44 -27.09
C SER A 549 -1.67 20.41 -26.63
N LYS A 550 -1.01 19.24 -26.62
CA LYS A 550 0.33 19.05 -26.02
C LYS A 550 1.44 19.89 -26.62
N GLN A 551 1.33 20.29 -27.89
CA GLN A 551 2.32 21.19 -28.51
C GLN A 551 2.17 22.64 -28.03
N MET A 552 0.93 23.07 -27.76
CA MET A 552 0.62 24.42 -27.31
C MET A 552 0.78 24.57 -25.80
N LEU A 553 0.49 23.50 -25.07
CA LEU A 553 0.51 23.42 -23.61
C LEU A 553 1.42 22.28 -23.13
N PRO A 554 2.74 22.32 -23.41
CA PRO A 554 3.63 21.19 -23.14
C PRO A 554 3.83 20.92 -21.65
N GLY A 555 3.92 21.94 -20.81
CA GLY A 555 4.13 21.77 -19.37
C GLY A 555 2.90 21.21 -18.67
N LEU A 556 1.72 21.77 -18.95
CA LEU A 556 0.44 21.29 -18.43
C LEU A 556 0.05 19.93 -19.04
N ALA A 557 0.40 19.65 -20.30
CA ALA A 557 0.21 18.32 -20.87
C ALA A 557 1.07 17.27 -20.15
N ALA A 558 2.32 17.60 -19.79
CA ALA A 558 3.13 16.71 -18.96
C ALA A 558 2.46 16.44 -17.59
N LEU A 559 1.86 17.47 -16.97
CA LEU A 559 1.08 17.28 -15.74
C LEU A 559 -0.20 16.47 -15.97
N ALA A 560 -0.91 16.70 -17.08
CA ALA A 560 -2.12 15.96 -17.40
C ALA A 560 -1.84 14.47 -17.54
N ARG A 561 -0.69 14.09 -18.13
CA ARG A 561 -0.25 12.70 -18.17
C ARG A 561 -0.01 12.09 -16.78
N GLU A 562 0.56 12.86 -15.87
CA GLU A 562 0.84 12.44 -14.49
C GLU A 562 -0.43 12.33 -13.64
N TYR A 563 -1.38 13.28 -13.80
CA TYR A 563 -2.48 13.46 -12.86
C TYR A 563 -3.84 12.97 -13.36
N LEU A 564 -4.18 13.07 -14.65
CA LEU A 564 -5.48 12.61 -15.15
C LEU A 564 -5.78 11.13 -14.91
N PRO A 565 -4.80 10.19 -14.86
CA PRO A 565 -5.10 8.81 -14.53
C PRO A 565 -5.77 8.64 -13.16
N THR A 566 -5.57 9.58 -12.23
CA THR A 566 -6.21 9.60 -10.90
C THR A 566 -7.71 9.88 -10.94
N LEU A 567 -8.27 10.38 -12.05
CA LEU A 567 -9.71 10.55 -12.24
C LEU A 567 -10.38 9.34 -12.87
N THR A 568 -9.60 8.35 -13.31
CA THR A 568 -10.15 7.19 -14.00
C THR A 568 -10.94 6.36 -13.01
N VAL A 569 -12.27 6.36 -13.13
CA VAL A 569 -13.13 5.48 -12.35
C VAL A 569 -13.23 4.13 -13.05
N ASP A 570 -12.96 3.08 -12.29
CA ASP A 570 -13.05 1.70 -12.75
C ASP A 570 -14.50 1.34 -13.08
N LYS A 571 -14.82 1.29 -14.37
CA LYS A 571 -16.08 0.72 -14.84
C LYS A 571 -16.04 -0.82 -14.88
N GLU A 572 -14.84 -1.38 -15.01
CA GLU A 572 -14.59 -2.82 -15.02
C GLU A 572 -14.16 -3.25 -13.62
N ASP A 573 -14.89 -4.19 -13.03
CA ASP A 573 -14.54 -4.82 -11.76
C ASP A 573 -13.68 -6.07 -12.04
N PRO A 574 -12.34 -6.00 -11.89
CA PRO A 574 -11.44 -7.13 -12.11
C PRO A 574 -11.71 -8.31 -11.16
N ALA A 575 -12.37 -8.10 -10.02
CA ALA A 575 -12.68 -9.17 -9.08
C ALA A 575 -14.09 -9.76 -9.27
N LYS A 576 -14.88 -9.26 -10.22
CA LYS A 576 -16.26 -9.69 -10.45
C LYS A 576 -16.43 -11.21 -10.55
N ASN A 577 -15.41 -11.91 -11.05
CA ASN A 577 -15.41 -13.36 -11.21
C ASN A 577 -14.43 -14.09 -10.26
N MET A 578 -13.74 -13.38 -9.37
CA MET A 578 -12.68 -13.95 -8.54
C MET A 578 -13.18 -15.08 -7.64
N ASP A 579 -14.35 -14.90 -7.00
CA ASP A 579 -15.04 -15.96 -6.26
C ASP A 579 -15.23 -17.24 -7.06
N LYS A 580 -15.64 -17.07 -8.33
CA LYS A 580 -15.93 -18.18 -9.22
C LYS A 580 -14.63 -18.90 -9.56
N PHE A 581 -13.56 -18.16 -9.82
CA PHE A 581 -12.25 -18.73 -10.10
C PHE A 581 -11.67 -19.46 -8.90
N ILE A 582 -11.70 -18.89 -7.70
CA ILE A 582 -11.15 -19.51 -6.48
C ILE A 582 -11.95 -20.77 -6.08
N LYS A 583 -13.26 -20.81 -6.32
CA LYS A 583 -14.07 -22.02 -6.09
C LYS A 583 -13.68 -23.18 -7.01
N ILE A 584 -13.16 -22.88 -8.20
CA ILE A 584 -12.86 -23.87 -9.23
C ILE A 584 -11.36 -24.22 -9.25
N HIS A 585 -10.51 -23.25 -8.97
CA HIS A 585 -9.06 -23.31 -9.12
C HIS A 585 -8.36 -22.91 -7.83
N ASN A 586 -7.08 -23.28 -7.66
CA ASN A 586 -6.28 -22.73 -6.58
C ASN A 586 -6.06 -21.21 -6.75
N GLN A 587 -5.67 -20.53 -5.66
CA GLN A 587 -5.51 -19.07 -5.63
C GLN A 587 -4.52 -18.54 -6.68
N ASP A 588 -3.40 -19.22 -6.92
CA ASP A 588 -2.41 -18.81 -7.93
C ASP A 588 -3.01 -18.82 -9.34
N MET A 589 -3.69 -19.91 -9.70
CA MET A 589 -4.34 -20.04 -11.01
C MET A 589 -5.50 -19.05 -11.16
N ALA A 590 -6.30 -18.85 -10.11
CA ALA A 590 -7.35 -17.82 -10.10
C ALA A 590 -6.78 -16.41 -10.34
N GLY A 591 -5.67 -16.07 -9.68
CA GLY A 591 -4.96 -14.81 -9.89
C GLY A 591 -4.42 -14.66 -11.32
N ARG A 592 -3.90 -15.72 -11.93
CA ARG A 592 -3.46 -15.70 -13.34
C ARG A 592 -4.62 -15.53 -14.31
N ILE A 593 -5.75 -16.19 -14.06
CA ILE A 593 -6.95 -16.02 -14.89
C ILE A 593 -7.50 -14.60 -14.75
N ALA A 594 -7.58 -14.05 -13.54
CA ALA A 594 -8.01 -12.66 -13.33
C ALA A 594 -7.05 -11.67 -14.02
N PHE A 595 -5.74 -11.89 -13.91
CA PHE A 595 -4.72 -11.13 -14.62
C PHE A 595 -4.96 -11.15 -16.13
N LEU A 596 -5.14 -12.33 -16.72
CA LEU A 596 -5.42 -12.45 -18.16
C LEU A 596 -6.77 -11.82 -18.50
N GLN A 597 -7.82 -12.02 -17.70
CA GLN A 597 -9.15 -11.46 -17.96
C GLN A 597 -9.10 -9.95 -18.12
N TYR A 598 -8.33 -9.30 -17.28
CA TYR A 598 -8.21 -7.86 -17.29
C TYR A 598 -7.24 -7.35 -18.35
N ASN A 599 -6.12 -8.04 -18.55
CA ASN A 599 -5.00 -7.54 -19.36
C ASN A 599 -4.96 -8.10 -20.79
N MET A 600 -5.78 -9.08 -21.15
CA MET A 600 -5.71 -9.77 -22.44
C MET A 600 -6.07 -8.88 -23.63
N LYS A 601 -6.71 -7.72 -23.43
CA LYS A 601 -6.86 -6.70 -24.48
C LYS A 601 -5.51 -6.20 -25.03
N TYR A 602 -4.44 -6.36 -24.25
CA TYR A 602 -3.09 -6.03 -24.67
C TYR A 602 -2.37 -7.19 -25.36
N ILE A 603 -2.93 -8.41 -25.38
CA ILE A 603 -2.22 -9.61 -25.89
C ILE A 603 -1.94 -9.52 -27.40
N ASP A 604 -2.89 -8.94 -28.14
CA ASP A 604 -2.82 -8.82 -29.60
C ASP A 604 -1.82 -7.73 -30.05
N LEU A 605 -1.32 -6.88 -29.13
CA LEU A 605 -0.22 -5.94 -29.42
C LEU A 605 1.15 -6.63 -29.50
N TYR A 606 1.24 -7.90 -29.11
CA TYR A 606 2.53 -8.59 -28.93
C TYR A 606 2.55 -10.03 -29.48
N LEU A 607 1.52 -10.39 -30.25
CA LEU A 607 1.49 -11.56 -31.14
C LEU A 607 1.69 -11.04 -32.56
#